data_AF-A0A965BS40-F1
#
_entry.id   AF-A0A965BS40-F1
#
_cell.length_a   1.000
_cell.length_b   1.000
_cell.length_c   1.000
_cell.angle_alpha   90.00
_cell.angle_beta   90.00
_cell.angle_gamma   90.00
#
_symmetry.space_group_name_H-M   'P 1'
#
loop_
_entity.id
_entity.type
_entity.pdbx_description
1 polymer ?
#
loop_
_entity_poly.entity_id
_entity_poly.type
_entity_poly.pdbx_seq_one_letter_code
_entity_poly.pdbx_strand_id
1 'polypeptide(L)'
;MEISGLRIPSPNEEGIYFVESVNRNLVNPLLGWSQGHYLIYEESGERRVSTVNDRPVTDVLSTQSVPVALRKPVSVIDGDTEPATGVVVSSDSPDPDQALTTESFKAKIRALIDR
;
A
#
# COMPACT_ATOMS: atom_id res chain seq x y z
N MET A 1 -11.59 24.75 5.13
CA MET A 1 -10.96 24.18 3.93
C MET A 1 -9.93 23.19 4.43
N GLU A 2 -10.30 21.92 4.56
CA GLU A 2 -9.36 20.85 4.89
C GLU A 2 -8.69 20.39 3.60
N ILE A 3 -7.36 20.30 3.61
CA ILE A 3 -6.61 19.75 2.50
C ILE A 3 -6.52 18.23 2.74
N SER A 4 -7.57 17.50 2.40
CA SER A 4 -7.55 16.03 2.38
C SER A 4 -6.55 15.54 1.32
N GLY A 5 -5.68 14.60 1.68
CA GLY A 5 -4.64 14.04 0.82
C GLY A 5 -3.19 14.33 1.24
N LEU A 6 -2.96 15.12 2.28
CA LEU A 6 -1.64 15.31 2.90
C LEU A 6 -1.60 14.58 4.25
N ARG A 7 -1.15 13.32 4.25
CA ARG A 7 -0.84 12.59 5.48
C ARG A 7 0.62 12.84 5.84
N ILE A 8 0.84 13.64 6.88
CA ILE A 8 2.18 13.87 7.41
C ILE A 8 2.57 12.67 8.28
N PRO A 9 3.72 12.02 8.02
CA PRO A 9 4.22 10.92 8.85
C PRO A 9 4.42 11.37 10.30
N SER A 10 4.10 10.49 11.24
CA SER A 10 4.37 10.76 12.66
C SER A 10 5.87 10.78 12.94
N PRO A 11 6.36 11.51 13.96
CA PRO A 11 7.75 11.39 14.39
C PRO A 11 8.09 9.93 14.72
N ASN A 12 9.20 9.43 14.14
CA ASN A 12 9.66 8.03 14.24
C ASN A 12 8.79 7.00 13.52
N GLU A 13 7.86 7.43 12.67
CA GLU A 13 7.15 6.53 11.77
C GLU A 13 8.12 5.97 10.72
N GLU A 14 8.16 4.64 10.61
CA GLU A 14 8.86 3.96 9.53
C GLU A 14 7.83 3.47 8.51
N GLY A 15 8.06 3.78 7.23
CA GLY A 15 7.13 3.38 6.18
C GLY A 15 7.79 3.16 4.83
N ILE A 16 7.07 2.46 3.98
CA ILE A 16 7.40 2.23 2.57
C ILE A 16 6.44 3.05 1.72
N TYR A 17 6.99 3.76 0.75
CA TYR A 17 6.27 4.68 -0.13
C TYR A 17 6.48 4.30 -1.59
N PHE A 18 5.41 4.07 -2.35
CA PHE A 18 5.48 3.91 -3.79
C PHE A 18 4.19 4.35 -4.48
N VAL A 19 4.26 4.72 -5.76
CA VAL A 19 3.09 5.12 -6.55
C VAL A 19 2.86 4.14 -7.69
N GLU A 20 1.61 3.91 -8.08
CA GLU A 20 1.27 2.98 -9.17
C GLU A 20 1.84 3.41 -10.52
N SER A 21 2.01 4.72 -10.74
CA SER A 21 2.59 5.26 -11.97
C SER A 21 3.04 6.71 -11.77
N VAL A 22 4.25 7.01 -12.20
CA VAL A 22 4.76 8.40 -12.29
C VAL A 22 4.24 9.16 -13.52
N ASN A 23 3.62 8.44 -14.46
CA ASN A 23 3.10 8.99 -15.72
C ASN A 23 1.58 9.23 -15.69
N ARG A 24 0.90 8.91 -14.57
CA ARG A 24 -0.51 9.24 -14.41
C ARG A 24 -0.65 10.73 -14.15
N ASN A 25 -1.42 11.41 -14.99
CA ASN A 25 -1.87 12.78 -14.74
C ASN A 25 -2.90 12.77 -13.59
N LEU A 26 -2.40 12.72 -12.36
CA LEU A 26 -3.21 12.98 -11.17
C LEU A 26 -3.54 14.48 -11.16
N VAL A 27 -4.81 14.84 -11.00
CA VAL A 27 -5.25 16.24 -10.91
C VAL A 27 -4.54 16.98 -9.76
N ASN A 28 -4.17 16.24 -8.72
CA ASN A 28 -3.25 16.68 -7.68
C ASN A 28 -2.24 15.55 -7.41
N PRO A 29 -0.93 15.76 -7.60
CA PRO A 29 0.07 14.72 -7.44
C PRO A 29 0.19 14.20 -6.00
N LEU A 30 -0.37 14.89 -5.00
CA LEU A 30 -0.44 14.43 -3.60
C LEU A 30 -1.67 13.51 -3.36
N LEU A 31 -2.72 13.64 -4.17
CA LEU A 31 -3.90 12.75 -4.15
C LEU A 31 -3.52 11.43 -4.82
N GLY A 32 -3.19 10.42 -4.02
CA GLY A 32 -2.75 9.09 -4.47
C GLY A 32 -1.50 8.56 -3.77
N TRP A 33 -0.77 9.39 -3.02
CA TRP A 33 0.38 8.93 -2.21
C TRP A 33 -0.02 8.06 -1.03
N SER A 34 -1.22 8.26 -0.52
CA SER A 34 -1.82 7.44 0.54
C SER A 34 -2.06 5.99 0.14
N GLN A 35 -2.31 5.70 -1.15
CA GLN A 35 -2.31 4.33 -1.67
C GLN A 35 -0.93 3.68 -1.56
N GLY A 36 0.10 4.52 -1.59
CA GLY A 36 1.50 4.16 -1.58
C GLY A 36 2.12 4.03 -0.21
N HIS A 37 1.42 4.47 0.85
CA HIS A 37 1.97 4.56 2.19
C HIS A 37 1.66 3.28 2.97
N TYR A 38 2.72 2.55 3.30
CA TYR A 38 2.66 1.36 4.14
C TYR A 38 3.50 1.57 5.38
N LEU A 39 2.96 1.22 6.55
CA LEU A 39 3.64 1.35 7.83
C LEU A 39 4.47 0.08 8.10
N ILE A 40 5.68 0.28 8.62
CA ILE A 40 6.49 -0.79 9.17
C ILE A 40 6.28 -0.80 10.68
N TYR A 41 5.92 -1.95 11.22
CA TYR A 41 5.80 -2.17 12.66
C TYR A 41 6.54 -3.44 13.06
N GLU A 42 6.86 -3.57 14.35
CA GLU A 42 7.50 -4.76 14.90
C GLU A 42 6.45 -5.62 15.60
N GLU A 43 6.39 -6.90 15.24
CA GLU A 43 5.54 -7.90 15.88
C GLU A 43 6.39 -9.13 16.18
N SER A 44 6.41 -9.59 17.43
CA SER A 44 7.17 -10.78 17.84
C SER A 44 8.66 -10.79 17.43
N GLY A 45 9.29 -9.60 17.34
CA GLY A 45 10.69 -9.43 16.93
C GLY A 45 10.92 -9.44 15.41
N GLU A 46 9.86 -9.46 14.61
CA GLU A 46 9.91 -9.35 13.15
C GLU A 46 9.31 -8.04 12.68
N ARG A 47 9.98 -7.36 11.74
CA ARG A 47 9.44 -6.17 11.09
C ARG A 47 8.46 -6.57 10.00
N ARG A 48 7.22 -6.08 10.12
CA ARG A 48 6.07 -6.41 9.27
C ARG A 48 5.43 -5.16 8.68
N VAL A 49 4.55 -5.35 7.70
CA VAL A 49 3.99 -4.27 6.90
C VAL A 49 2.47 -4.23 7.00
N SER A 50 1.92 -3.05 7.29
CA SER A 50 0.49 -2.77 7.29
C SER A 50 0.16 -1.55 6.41
N THR A 51 -1.11 -1.39 6.08
CA THR A 51 -1.62 -0.13 5.53
C THR A 51 -1.71 0.94 6.61
N VAL A 52 -1.87 2.20 6.21
CA VAL A 52 -2.13 3.35 7.10
C VAL A 52 -3.31 3.20 8.07
N ASN A 53 -4.22 2.27 7.81
CA ASN A 53 -5.40 1.93 8.61
C ASN A 53 -5.25 0.59 9.35
N ASP A 54 -4.00 0.19 9.65
CA ASP A 54 -3.63 -1.01 10.41
C ASP A 54 -4.11 -2.34 9.82
N ARG A 55 -4.42 -2.39 8.52
CA ARG A 55 -4.69 -3.65 7.83
C ARG A 55 -3.38 -4.36 7.47
N PRO A 56 -3.14 -5.60 7.93
CA PRO A 56 -1.96 -6.37 7.59
C PRO A 56 -1.87 -6.61 6.07
N VAL A 57 -0.69 -6.37 5.48
CA VAL A 57 -0.43 -6.69 4.07
C VAL A 57 -0.02 -8.14 3.95
N THR A 58 -0.81 -8.98 3.30
CA THR A 58 -0.58 -10.44 3.23
C THR A 58 0.04 -10.89 1.92
N ASP A 59 -0.14 -10.15 0.83
CA ASP A 59 0.48 -10.48 -0.46
C ASP A 59 0.65 -9.27 -1.37
N VAL A 60 1.47 -9.44 -2.42
CA VAL A 60 1.63 -8.49 -3.52
C VAL A 60 1.55 -9.26 -4.83
N LEU A 61 0.53 -8.95 -5.63
CA LEU A 61 0.23 -9.57 -6.91
C LEU A 61 0.61 -8.63 -8.07
N SER A 62 1.01 -9.21 -9.20
CA SER A 62 1.20 -8.43 -10.43
C SER A 62 -0.13 -7.87 -10.90
N THR A 63 -0.17 -6.59 -11.27
CA THR A 63 -1.36 -5.95 -11.86
C THR A 63 -1.82 -6.65 -13.15
N GLN A 64 -0.92 -7.34 -13.85
CA GLN A 64 -1.24 -8.19 -15.01
C GLN A 64 -2.00 -9.45 -14.60
N SER A 65 -1.69 -10.01 -13.42
CA SER A 65 -2.34 -11.20 -12.86
C SER A 65 -3.61 -10.91 -12.07
N VAL A 66 -3.91 -9.65 -11.73
CA VAL A 66 -5.18 -9.28 -11.08
C VAL A 66 -6.33 -9.47 -12.08
N PRO A 67 -7.31 -10.34 -11.80
CA PRO A 67 -8.51 -10.52 -12.64
C PRO A 67 -9.17 -9.18 -12.91
N VAL A 68 -9.61 -8.93 -14.14
CA VAL A 68 -10.23 -7.65 -14.53
C VAL A 68 -11.41 -7.27 -13.62
N ALA A 69 -12.16 -8.27 -13.11
CA ALA A 69 -13.25 -8.07 -12.16
C ALA A 69 -12.82 -7.57 -10.77
N LEU A 70 -11.55 -7.78 -10.40
CA LEU A 70 -10.93 -7.32 -9.15
C LEU A 70 -10.06 -6.08 -9.34
N ARG A 71 -9.90 -5.60 -10.59
CA ARG A 71 -9.19 -4.35 -10.85
C ARG A 71 -10.09 -3.20 -10.40
N LYS A 72 -9.58 -2.35 -9.52
CA LYS A 72 -10.29 -1.17 -9.07
C LYS A 72 -10.62 -0.30 -10.30
N PRO A 73 -11.87 0.19 -10.44
CA PRO A 73 -12.18 1.15 -11.49
C PRO A 73 -11.29 2.39 -11.31
N VAL A 74 -10.74 2.89 -12.41
CA VAL A 74 -9.86 4.08 -12.41
C VAL A 74 -10.68 5.27 -11.91
N SER A 75 -10.59 5.55 -10.61
CA SER A 75 -11.24 6.71 -10.01
C SER A 75 -10.33 7.91 -10.20
N VAL A 76 -10.89 9.03 -10.66
CA VAL A 76 -10.15 10.30 -10.81
C VAL A 76 -9.73 10.85 -9.44
N ILE A 77 -10.41 10.43 -8.37
CA ILE A 77 -10.10 10.71 -6.98
C ILE A 77 -9.97 9.36 -6.29
N ASP A 78 -8.74 8.99 -5.98
CA ASP A 78 -8.47 7.83 -5.15
C ASP A 78 -8.45 8.26 -3.69
N GLY A 79 -9.34 7.66 -2.89
CA GLY A 79 -9.44 7.92 -1.45
C GLY A 79 -8.23 7.40 -0.68
N ASP A 80 -7.92 8.04 0.45
CA ASP A 80 -6.79 7.76 1.35
C ASP A 80 -6.83 6.38 2.03
N THR A 81 -7.86 5.58 1.78
CA THR A 81 -8.22 4.44 2.62
C THR A 81 -8.00 3.09 1.96
N GLU A 82 -7.66 3.05 0.68
CA GLU A 82 -7.51 1.80 -0.06
C GLU A 82 -6.04 1.50 -0.41
N PRO A 83 -5.63 0.22 -0.33
CA PRO A 83 -4.27 -0.16 -0.69
C PRO A 83 -4.07 -0.02 -2.21
N ALA A 84 -2.82 0.12 -2.63
CA ALA A 84 -2.47 0.16 -4.05
C ALA A 84 -2.91 -1.13 -4.77
N THR A 85 -3.22 -1.01 -6.06
CA THR A 85 -3.61 -2.12 -6.92
C THR A 85 -2.56 -3.23 -6.88
N GLY A 86 -3.01 -4.45 -6.58
CA GLY A 86 -2.15 -5.62 -6.45
C GLY A 86 -1.62 -5.86 -5.04
N VAL A 87 -1.74 -4.91 -4.11
CA VAL A 87 -1.50 -5.18 -2.68
C VAL A 87 -2.72 -5.85 -2.07
N VAL A 88 -2.50 -7.02 -1.47
CA VAL A 88 -3.54 -7.82 -0.81
C VAL A 88 -3.45 -7.57 0.69
N VAL A 89 -4.59 -7.30 1.31
CA VAL A 89 -4.71 -7.04 2.75
C VAL A 89 -5.74 -8.00 3.36
N SER A 90 -5.51 -8.43 4.60
CA SER A 90 -6.52 -9.24 5.31
C SER A 90 -7.74 -8.39 5.66
N SER A 91 -8.93 -8.92 5.36
CA SER A 91 -10.23 -8.29 5.65
C SER A 91 -10.85 -8.80 6.95
N ASP A 92 -10.51 -10.04 7.34
CA ASP A 92 -11.04 -10.72 8.52
C ASP A 92 -9.95 -10.88 9.58
N SER A 93 -10.20 -10.25 10.74
CA SER A 93 -9.33 -10.16 11.92
C SER A 93 -7.88 -9.73 11.64
N PRO A 94 -7.37 -8.65 12.27
CA PRO A 94 -6.00 -8.20 12.08
C PRO A 94 -5.06 -9.14 12.83
N ASP A 95 -4.86 -10.36 12.32
CA ASP A 95 -3.80 -11.24 12.79
C ASP A 95 -2.47 -10.66 12.28
N PRO A 96 -1.66 -10.02 13.15
CA PRO A 96 -0.46 -9.34 12.73
C PRO A 96 0.60 -10.34 12.24
N ASP A 97 0.50 -11.61 12.63
CA ASP A 97 1.39 -12.69 12.21
C ASP A 97 1.14 -13.15 10.77
N GLN A 98 0.06 -12.68 10.13
CA GLN A 98 -0.20 -12.92 8.71
C GLN A 98 0.41 -11.85 7.80
N ALA A 99 0.84 -10.71 8.34
CA ALA A 99 1.44 -9.66 7.53
C ALA A 99 2.82 -10.09 6.99
N LEU A 100 3.12 -9.75 5.75
CA LEU A 100 4.45 -9.94 5.19
C LEU A 100 5.50 -9.21 6.01
N THR A 101 6.66 -9.86 6.17
CA THR A 101 7.85 -9.19 6.66
C THR A 101 8.27 -8.09 5.70
N THR A 102 8.88 -7.03 6.23
CA THR A 102 9.38 -5.89 5.48
C THR A 102 10.26 -6.31 4.30
N GLU A 103 11.09 -7.33 4.48
CA GLU A 103 11.96 -7.84 3.42
C GLU A 103 11.20 -8.65 2.37
N SER A 104 10.24 -9.49 2.77
CA SER A 104 9.39 -10.23 1.84
C SER A 104 8.54 -9.31 0.97
N PHE A 105 7.98 -8.26 1.57
CA PHE A 105 7.21 -7.25 0.88
C PHE A 105 8.06 -6.51 -0.17
N LYS A 106 9.25 -6.01 0.21
CA LYS A 106 10.19 -5.38 -0.74
C LYS A 106 10.62 -6.33 -1.85
N ALA A 107 10.89 -7.59 -1.54
CA ALA A 107 11.32 -8.59 -2.53
C ALA A 107 10.23 -8.84 -3.57
N LYS A 108 8.97 -8.96 -3.15
CA LYS A 108 7.82 -9.10 -4.06
C LYS A 108 7.65 -7.87 -4.96
N ILE A 109 7.75 -6.65 -4.42
CA ILE A 109 7.67 -5.42 -5.22
C ILE A 109 8.79 -5.37 -6.27
N ARG A 110 10.04 -5.65 -5.89
CA ARG A 110 11.17 -5.65 -6.84
C ARG A 110 10.99 -6.67 -7.96
N ALA A 111 10.50 -7.87 -7.64
CA ALA A 111 10.21 -8.89 -8.64
C ALA A 111 9.15 -8.47 -9.69
N LEU A 112 8.34 -7.45 -9.40
CA LEU A 112 7.39 -6.85 -10.35
C LEU A 112 8.00 -5.74 -11.21
N ILE A 113 9.08 -5.11 -10.75
CA ILE A 113 9.78 -4.03 -11.46
C ILE A 113 10.84 -4.58 -12.41
N ASP A 114 11.54 -5.65 -12.01
CA ASP A 114 12.62 -6.26 -12.79
C ASP A 114 12.12 -7.14 -13.97
N ARG A 115 10.89 -6.91 -14.45
CA ARG A 115 10.26 -7.66 -15.54
C ARG A 115 10.03 -6.82 -16.79
#